data_AF-A0A9N9QZA3-F1
#
_entry.id   AF-A0A9N9QZA3-F1
#
_cell.length_a   1.000
_cell.length_b   1.000
_cell.length_c   1.000
_cell.angle_alpha   90.00
_cell.angle_beta   90.00
_cell.angle_gamma   90.00
#
_symmetry.space_group_name_H-M   'P 1'
#
loop_
_entity.id
_entity.type
_entity.pdbx_description
1 polymer ?
#
loop_
_entity_poly.entity_id
_entity_poly.type
_entity_poly.pdbx_seq_one_letter_code
_entity_poly.pdbx_strand_id
1 'polypeptide(L)'
;MGLTKEEKKAKKEAKRLEKLRAETEARKAAKRLELQRELAAQAQKKGELDKTWRELMLKIKEPEFKQDIEVMWHVFERVYDKKDHLIKHTMKLMDTADDQFQRTVASFCDTIDNMIIKFLSDLDELSKDNDRRTAELLKEGEDDAARIMSDHNTAETHLQLLLYHAHTTADNLAWSNRGENLVKQDEDTNKYSSERENLRSILEDKYNSVWEEYKAVLKSYILETADNQKQVRKLRRKENLMADIIASQSKKIANSDGMLKRLRTELAAYESGTKQAVFRDRRNRHRAACHKLKRRLINGCALDMHQMITLVKCTDGAIEWLESAAKKGDKILRMAALCRKFESQREKVLPYGSYGPHSPVQVKTNIKPSKSDESLVCNAISSTCGLTRLWQRLSKADLIKRALEREKHLLELENAYIIKKIQQQKESTSGPEIKQCRCDPDRKKGTVNRPVAIEGIFEVNKYKII
;
A
#
# COMPACT_ATOMS: atom_id res chain seq x y z
N MET A 1 42.14 100.63 -128.06
CA MET A 1 42.19 99.62 -129.14
C MET A 1 40.80 99.04 -129.34
N GLY A 2 40.33 98.99 -130.59
CA GLY A 2 38.94 98.69 -130.94
C GLY A 2 38.54 97.22 -130.73
N LEU A 3 37.30 97.02 -130.27
CA LEU A 3 36.63 95.72 -130.21
C LEU A 3 35.56 95.66 -131.31
N THR A 4 35.54 94.54 -132.03
CA THR A 4 34.89 94.25 -133.30
C THR A 4 33.36 94.14 -133.21
N LYS A 5 32.69 94.27 -134.37
CA LYS A 5 31.23 94.45 -134.53
C LYS A 5 30.35 93.28 -134.06
N GLU A 6 30.89 92.07 -133.90
CA GLU A 6 30.13 90.89 -133.46
C GLU A 6 29.95 90.84 -131.93
N GLU A 7 30.95 91.29 -131.16
CA GLU A 7 30.88 91.32 -129.69
C GLU A 7 29.94 92.42 -129.16
N LYS A 8 29.72 93.50 -129.93
CA LYS A 8 28.78 94.56 -129.55
C LYS A 8 27.30 94.18 -129.75
N LYS A 9 26.99 93.23 -130.63
CA LYS A 9 25.63 92.67 -130.78
C LYS A 9 25.35 91.63 -129.69
N ALA A 10 26.31 90.74 -129.41
CA ALA A 10 26.20 89.75 -128.34
C ALA A 10 26.10 90.40 -126.94
N LYS A 11 26.87 91.47 -126.65
CA LYS A 11 26.76 92.19 -125.37
C LYS A 11 25.43 92.94 -125.18
N LYS A 12 24.76 93.37 -126.26
CA LYS A 12 23.47 94.08 -126.16
C LYS A 12 22.29 93.11 -125.98
N GLU A 13 22.34 91.94 -126.61
CA GLU A 13 21.38 90.84 -126.37
C GLU A 13 21.57 90.20 -125.00
N ALA A 14 22.81 89.94 -124.57
CA ALA A 14 23.09 89.42 -123.24
C ALA A 14 22.59 90.34 -122.13
N LYS A 15 22.79 91.67 -122.24
CA LYS A 15 22.27 92.65 -121.26
C LYS A 15 20.75 92.74 -121.22
N ARG A 16 20.08 92.49 -122.35
CA ARG A 16 18.60 92.53 -122.43
C ARG A 16 17.98 91.25 -121.86
N LEU A 17 18.60 90.09 -122.12
CA LEU A 17 18.24 88.80 -121.52
C LEU A 17 18.52 88.78 -120.01
N GLU A 18 19.61 89.38 -119.55
CA GLU A 18 19.95 89.48 -118.13
C GLU A 18 18.99 90.41 -117.37
N LYS A 19 18.60 91.56 -117.94
CA LYS A 19 17.55 92.41 -117.37
C LYS A 19 16.20 91.69 -117.28
N LEU A 20 15.81 90.95 -118.33
CA LEU A 20 14.56 90.19 -118.33
C LEU A 20 14.61 89.04 -117.29
N ARG A 21 15.75 88.37 -117.14
CA ARG A 21 15.95 87.35 -116.09
C ARG A 21 15.89 87.96 -114.70
N ALA A 22 16.60 89.07 -114.45
CA ALA A 22 16.59 89.76 -113.17
C ALA A 22 15.18 90.28 -112.80
N GLU A 23 14.41 90.75 -113.78
CA GLU A 23 13.03 91.19 -113.57
C GLU A 23 12.08 90.01 -113.29
N THR A 24 12.26 88.87 -113.97
CA THR A 24 11.52 87.64 -113.66
C THR A 24 11.92 87.02 -112.31
N GLU A 25 13.18 87.14 -111.89
CA GLU A 25 13.66 86.67 -110.60
C GLU A 25 13.23 87.59 -109.46
N ALA A 26 13.24 88.91 -109.65
CA ALA A 26 12.67 89.87 -108.70
C ALA A 26 11.17 89.64 -108.51
N ARG A 27 10.43 89.35 -109.60
CA ARG A 27 9.00 88.99 -109.53
C ARG A 27 8.76 87.65 -108.83
N LYS A 28 9.65 86.65 -109.01
CA LYS A 28 9.60 85.37 -108.29
C LYS A 28 9.97 85.55 -106.81
N ALA A 29 10.95 86.39 -106.49
CA ALA A 29 11.35 86.69 -105.12
C ALA A 29 10.25 87.45 -104.36
N ALA A 30 9.60 88.42 -105.00
CA ALA A 30 8.43 89.11 -104.45
C ALA A 30 7.29 88.12 -104.15
N LYS A 31 6.96 87.23 -105.10
CA LYS A 31 5.95 86.17 -104.88
C LYS A 31 6.34 85.18 -103.78
N ARG A 32 7.63 84.85 -103.64
CA ARG A 32 8.11 83.98 -102.55
C ARG A 32 8.02 84.65 -101.18
N LEU A 33 8.33 85.94 -101.11
CA LEU A 33 8.17 86.73 -99.88
C LEU A 33 6.70 86.89 -99.49
N GLU A 34 5.82 87.07 -100.46
CA GLU A 34 4.37 87.10 -100.27
C GLU A 34 3.85 85.75 -99.76
N LEU A 35 4.24 84.64 -100.40
CA LEU A 35 3.90 83.28 -99.97
C LEU A 35 4.46 82.94 -98.59
N GLN A 36 5.68 83.36 -98.25
CA GLN A 36 6.26 83.16 -96.91
C GLN A 36 5.52 83.98 -95.85
N ARG A 37 5.08 85.20 -96.18
CA ARG A 37 4.21 85.98 -95.29
C ARG A 37 2.86 85.31 -95.09
N GLU A 38 2.27 84.76 -96.14
CA GLU A 38 1.00 84.01 -96.05
C GLU A 38 1.15 82.73 -95.21
N LEU A 39 2.23 81.96 -95.40
CA LEU A 39 2.50 80.75 -94.61
C LEU A 39 2.79 81.09 -93.14
N ALA A 40 3.55 82.16 -92.87
CA ALA A 40 3.79 82.64 -91.51
C ALA A 40 2.48 83.12 -90.85
N ALA A 41 1.63 83.83 -91.58
CA ALA A 41 0.32 84.26 -91.12
C ALA A 41 -0.63 83.06 -90.88
N GLN A 42 -0.58 82.03 -91.72
CA GLN A 42 -1.35 80.79 -91.52
C GLN A 42 -0.85 79.97 -90.33
N ALA A 43 0.48 79.88 -90.11
CA ALA A 43 1.04 79.21 -88.94
C ALA A 43 0.66 79.94 -87.64
N GLN A 44 0.65 81.27 -87.66
CA GLN A 44 0.18 82.08 -86.54
C GLN A 44 -1.32 81.87 -86.29
N LYS A 45 -2.15 81.91 -87.34
CA LYS A 45 -3.59 81.60 -87.24
C LYS A 45 -3.87 80.16 -86.78
N LYS A 46 -3.05 79.19 -87.17
CA LYS A 46 -3.17 77.80 -86.70
C LYS A 46 -2.80 77.68 -85.22
N GLY A 47 -1.73 78.35 -84.78
CA GLY A 47 -1.37 78.41 -83.36
C GLY A 47 -2.45 79.10 -82.51
N GLU A 48 -3.09 80.14 -83.04
CA GLU A 48 -4.25 80.79 -82.43
C GLU A 48 -5.46 79.84 -82.38
N LEU A 49 -5.73 79.10 -83.46
CA LEU A 49 -6.78 78.06 -83.50
C LEU A 49 -6.52 76.90 -82.52
N ASP A 50 -5.29 76.41 -82.40
CA ASP A 50 -4.94 75.34 -81.46
C ASP A 50 -5.01 75.82 -80.00
N LYS A 51 -4.63 77.08 -79.73
CA LYS A 51 -4.81 77.70 -78.40
C LYS A 51 -6.28 77.82 -78.06
N THR A 52 -7.08 78.39 -78.96
CA THR A 52 -8.53 78.54 -78.77
C THR A 52 -9.24 77.18 -78.68
N TRP A 53 -8.81 76.16 -79.41
CA TRP A 53 -9.33 74.80 -79.29
C TRP A 53 -8.97 74.15 -77.94
N ARG A 54 -7.73 74.29 -77.48
CA ARG A 54 -7.33 73.81 -76.14
C ARG A 54 -8.08 74.54 -75.04
N GLU A 55 -8.24 75.86 -75.15
CA GLU A 55 -9.03 76.65 -74.22
C GLU A 55 -10.50 76.23 -74.22
N LEU A 56 -11.09 75.97 -75.39
CA LEU A 56 -12.45 75.45 -75.52
C LEU A 56 -12.57 74.05 -74.90
N MET A 57 -11.63 73.15 -75.19
CA MET A 57 -11.60 71.79 -74.64
C MET A 57 -11.38 71.78 -73.13
N LEU A 58 -10.52 72.65 -72.60
CA LEU A 58 -10.36 72.86 -71.16
C LEU A 58 -11.66 73.38 -70.54
N LYS A 59 -12.31 74.38 -71.14
CA LYS A 59 -13.61 74.89 -70.66
C LYS A 59 -14.70 73.82 -70.64
N ILE A 60 -14.67 72.86 -71.58
CA ILE A 60 -15.63 71.75 -71.64
C ILE A 60 -15.28 70.63 -70.65
N LYS A 61 -14.00 70.25 -70.54
CA LYS A 61 -13.55 69.09 -69.73
C LYS A 61 -13.27 69.40 -68.27
N GLU A 62 -12.88 70.62 -67.93
CA GLU A 62 -12.67 71.05 -66.55
C GLU A 62 -13.90 70.84 -65.65
N PRO A 63 -15.14 71.19 -66.04
CA PRO A 63 -16.31 70.91 -65.21
C PRO A 63 -16.61 69.41 -65.09
N GLU A 64 -16.39 68.60 -66.13
CA GLU A 64 -16.54 67.14 -66.06
C GLU A 64 -15.55 66.52 -65.05
N PHE A 65 -14.27 66.91 -65.11
CA PHE A 65 -13.28 66.43 -64.14
C PHE A 65 -13.58 66.89 -62.71
N LYS A 66 -14.05 68.12 -62.53
CA LYS A 66 -14.50 68.59 -61.20
C LYS A 66 -15.63 67.73 -60.67
N GLN A 67 -16.61 67.41 -61.51
CA GLN A 67 -17.74 66.56 -61.14
C GLN A 67 -17.29 65.11 -60.85
N ASP A 68 -16.39 64.53 -61.63
CA ASP A 68 -15.87 63.18 -61.39
C ASP A 68 -15.05 63.10 -60.09
N ILE A 69 -14.24 64.13 -59.79
CA ILE A 69 -13.50 64.23 -58.53
C ILE A 69 -14.46 64.37 -57.36
N GLU A 70 -15.53 65.16 -57.50
CA GLU A 70 -16.56 65.34 -56.46
C GLU A 70 -17.35 64.05 -56.22
N VAL A 71 -17.72 63.32 -57.27
CA VAL A 71 -18.35 62.00 -57.15
C VAL A 71 -17.40 61.01 -56.47
N MET A 72 -16.13 60.95 -56.87
CA MET A 72 -15.14 60.10 -56.21
C MET A 72 -14.94 60.48 -54.74
N TRP A 73 -14.92 61.77 -54.43
CA TRP A 73 -14.84 62.27 -53.06
C TRP A 73 -16.01 61.78 -52.21
N HIS A 74 -17.25 61.95 -52.68
CA HIS A 74 -18.44 61.48 -51.95
C HIS A 74 -18.51 59.95 -51.81
N VAL A 75 -18.05 59.21 -52.83
CA VAL A 75 -17.95 57.74 -52.74
C VAL A 75 -16.91 57.35 -51.69
N PHE A 76 -15.76 58.01 -51.68
CA PHE A 76 -14.71 57.79 -50.69
C PHE A 76 -15.19 58.10 -49.27
N GLU A 77 -15.79 59.28 -49.03
CA GLU A 77 -16.38 59.64 -47.74
C GLU A 77 -17.38 58.60 -47.26
N ARG A 78 -18.32 58.18 -48.11
CA ARG A 78 -19.32 57.16 -47.73
C ARG A 78 -18.68 55.82 -47.37
N VAL A 79 -17.64 55.40 -48.09
CA VAL A 79 -16.93 54.14 -47.79
C VAL A 79 -16.11 54.30 -46.50
N TYR A 80 -15.48 55.46 -46.31
CA TYR A 80 -14.74 55.81 -45.11
C TYR A 80 -15.65 55.76 -43.88
N ASP A 81 -16.80 56.46 -43.92
CA ASP A 81 -17.78 56.49 -42.83
C ASP A 81 -18.34 55.11 -42.51
N LYS A 82 -18.62 54.28 -43.53
CA LYS A 82 -19.05 52.89 -43.33
C LYS A 82 -17.97 52.05 -42.64
N LYS A 83 -16.71 52.19 -43.07
CA LYS A 83 -15.59 51.46 -42.46
C LYS A 83 -15.34 51.95 -41.04
N ASP A 84 -15.37 53.26 -40.79
CA ASP A 84 -15.22 53.85 -39.46
C ASP A 84 -16.35 53.41 -38.53
N HIS A 85 -17.60 53.39 -39.01
CA HIS A 85 -18.72 52.84 -38.26
C HIS A 85 -18.52 51.34 -37.95
N LEU A 86 -18.10 50.54 -38.93
CA LEU A 86 -17.83 49.12 -38.72
C LEU A 86 -16.73 48.91 -37.69
N ILE A 87 -15.62 49.66 -37.77
CA ILE A 87 -14.51 49.61 -36.81
C ILE A 87 -15.04 49.96 -35.40
N LYS A 88 -15.73 51.09 -35.25
CA LYS A 88 -16.34 51.51 -33.97
C LYS A 88 -17.32 50.48 -33.42
N HIS A 89 -18.12 49.86 -34.27
CA HIS A 89 -19.06 48.83 -33.87
C HIS A 89 -18.32 47.55 -33.42
N THR A 90 -17.30 47.11 -34.16
CA THR A 90 -16.49 45.95 -33.77
C THR A 90 -15.72 46.19 -32.47
N MET A 91 -15.21 47.40 -32.24
CA MET A 91 -14.57 47.77 -30.97
C MET A 91 -15.57 47.65 -29.81
N LYS A 92 -16.78 48.19 -29.95
CA LYS A 92 -17.83 48.04 -28.92
C LYS A 92 -18.21 46.58 -28.65
N LEU A 93 -18.30 45.76 -29.70
CA LEU A 93 -18.58 44.32 -29.54
C LEU A 93 -17.43 43.61 -28.82
N MET A 94 -16.19 44.00 -29.09
CA MET A 94 -15.01 43.48 -28.40
C MET A 94 -15.00 43.86 -26.92
N ASP A 95 -15.29 45.13 -26.60
CA ASP A 95 -15.42 45.59 -25.20
C ASP A 95 -16.53 44.84 -24.47
N THR A 96 -17.68 44.63 -25.14
CA THR A 96 -18.80 43.87 -24.57
C THR A 96 -18.45 42.41 -24.33
N ALA A 97 -17.70 41.79 -25.26
CA ALA A 97 -17.24 40.41 -25.12
C ALA A 97 -16.22 40.26 -23.99
N ASP A 98 -15.31 41.23 -23.83
CA ASP A 98 -14.34 41.24 -22.73
C ASP A 98 -15.04 41.41 -21.37
N ASP A 99 -16.00 42.34 -21.26
CA ASP A 99 -16.85 42.50 -20.08
C ASP A 99 -17.59 41.20 -19.72
N GLN A 100 -18.15 40.51 -20.71
CA GLN A 100 -18.82 39.24 -20.50
C GLN A 100 -17.85 38.16 -20.02
N PHE A 101 -16.66 38.10 -20.62
CA PHE A 101 -15.62 37.15 -20.21
C PHE A 101 -15.16 37.41 -18.76
N GLN A 102 -14.86 38.66 -18.41
CA GLN A 102 -14.46 39.04 -17.06
C GLN A 102 -15.54 38.70 -16.02
N ARG A 103 -16.82 38.99 -16.31
CA ARG A 103 -17.94 38.62 -15.42
C ARG A 103 -18.09 37.12 -15.26
N THR A 104 -17.89 36.36 -16.33
CA THR A 104 -17.97 34.89 -16.30
C THR A 104 -16.85 34.32 -15.43
N VAL A 105 -15.62 34.82 -15.58
CA VAL A 105 -14.48 34.42 -14.74
C VAL A 105 -14.73 34.77 -13.28
N ALA A 106 -15.20 35.99 -12.98
CA ALA A 106 -15.53 36.39 -11.62
C ALA A 106 -16.59 35.48 -10.99
N SER A 107 -17.68 35.19 -11.72
CA SER A 107 -18.72 34.27 -11.26
C SER A 107 -18.20 32.84 -11.02
N PHE A 108 -17.26 32.36 -11.85
CA PHE A 108 -16.62 31.06 -11.62
C PHE A 108 -15.74 31.07 -10.38
N CYS A 109 -14.93 32.12 -10.17
CA CYS A 109 -14.13 32.28 -8.96
C CYS A 109 -15.03 32.29 -7.72
N ASP A 110 -16.10 33.08 -7.70
CA ASP A 110 -17.06 33.12 -6.59
C ASP A 110 -17.69 31.74 -6.31
N THR A 111 -18.00 30.99 -7.36
CA THR A 111 -18.57 29.64 -7.24
C THR A 111 -17.56 28.68 -6.61
N ILE A 112 -16.29 28.74 -7.06
CA ILE A 112 -15.21 27.91 -6.52
C ILE A 112 -14.94 28.29 -5.06
N ASP A 113 -14.89 29.57 -4.73
CA ASP A 113 -14.65 30.05 -3.37
C ASP A 113 -15.77 29.61 -2.42
N ASN A 114 -17.03 29.73 -2.84
CA ASN A 114 -18.17 29.24 -2.07
C ASN A 114 -18.11 27.72 -1.85
N MET A 115 -17.68 26.97 -2.87
CA MET A 115 -17.51 25.53 -2.76
C MET A 115 -16.37 25.17 -1.80
N ILE A 116 -15.25 25.88 -1.84
CA ILE A 116 -14.12 25.70 -0.91
C ILE A 116 -14.57 25.99 0.52
N ILE A 117 -15.26 27.11 0.76
CA ILE A 117 -15.76 27.48 2.10
C ILE A 117 -16.70 26.39 2.63
N LYS A 118 -17.62 25.89 1.80
CA LYS A 118 -18.52 24.80 2.19
C LYS A 118 -17.75 23.53 2.55
N PHE A 119 -16.81 23.10 1.72
CA PHE A 119 -16.01 21.91 2.02
C PHE A 119 -15.18 22.06 3.29
N LEU A 120 -14.63 23.24 3.57
CA LEU A 120 -13.92 23.51 4.81
C LEU A 120 -14.86 23.43 6.03
N SER A 121 -16.07 23.96 5.91
CA SER A 121 -17.10 23.86 6.97
C SER A 121 -17.51 22.42 7.22
N ASP A 122 -17.79 21.65 6.16
CA ASP A 122 -18.19 20.25 6.26
C ASP A 122 -17.05 19.40 6.87
N LEU A 123 -15.79 19.69 6.54
CA LEU A 123 -14.63 19.03 7.14
C LEU A 123 -14.46 19.35 8.63
N ASP A 124 -14.68 20.60 9.04
CA ASP A 124 -14.62 21.01 10.45
C ASP A 124 -15.75 20.35 11.26
N GLU A 125 -16.96 20.29 10.71
CA GLU A 125 -18.09 19.59 11.34
C GLU A 125 -17.79 18.10 11.48
N LEU A 126 -17.29 17.44 10.43
CA LEU A 126 -16.91 16.02 10.48
C LEU A 126 -15.81 15.76 11.50
N SER A 127 -14.82 16.65 11.61
CA SER A 127 -13.75 16.57 12.60
C SER A 127 -14.32 16.64 14.03
N LYS A 128 -15.17 17.63 14.30
CA LYS A 128 -15.83 17.79 15.60
C LYS A 128 -16.70 16.59 15.96
N ASP A 129 -17.43 16.05 15.00
CA ASP A 129 -18.26 14.86 15.20
C ASP A 129 -17.41 13.63 15.51
N ASN A 130 -16.27 13.48 14.84
CA ASN A 130 -15.32 12.40 15.12
C ASN A 130 -14.68 12.55 16.51
N ASP A 131 -14.25 13.75 16.88
CA ASP A 131 -13.70 14.03 18.21
C ASP A 131 -14.72 13.77 19.31
N ARG A 132 -15.98 14.12 19.08
CA ARG A 132 -17.08 13.81 19.99
C ARG A 132 -17.29 12.30 20.14
N ARG A 133 -17.41 11.56 19.03
CA ARG A 133 -17.63 10.11 19.05
C ARG A 133 -16.47 9.37 19.69
N THR A 134 -15.24 9.79 19.43
CA THR A 134 -14.05 9.19 20.04
C THR A 134 -14.00 9.46 21.55
N ALA A 135 -14.36 10.66 22.00
CA ALA A 135 -14.47 10.97 23.42
C ALA A 135 -15.59 10.16 24.11
N GLU A 136 -16.75 10.01 23.47
CA GLU A 136 -17.85 9.19 23.96
C GLU A 136 -17.43 7.72 24.09
N LEU A 137 -16.79 7.14 23.07
CA LEU A 137 -16.28 5.76 23.11
C LEU A 137 -15.19 5.54 24.16
N LEU A 138 -14.28 6.49 24.34
CA LEU A 138 -13.25 6.42 25.38
C LEU A 138 -13.88 6.41 26.76
N LYS A 139 -14.86 7.29 26.99
CA LYS A 139 -15.60 7.34 28.25
C LYS A 139 -16.37 6.06 28.53
N GLU A 140 -17.06 5.51 27.53
CA GLU A 140 -17.75 4.21 27.67
C GLU A 140 -16.76 3.09 28.01
N GLY A 141 -15.58 3.08 27.41
CA GLY A 141 -14.52 2.15 27.74
C GLY A 141 -13.98 2.29 29.17
N GLU A 142 -13.83 3.52 29.66
CA GLU A 142 -13.44 3.81 31.05
C GLU A 142 -14.52 3.36 32.04
N ASP A 143 -15.79 3.66 31.75
CA ASP A 143 -16.93 3.27 32.58
C ASP A 143 -17.09 1.74 32.65
N ASP A 144 -16.92 1.04 31.52
CA ASP A 144 -16.93 -0.43 31.46
C ASP A 144 -15.76 -1.05 32.23
N ALA A 145 -14.55 -0.49 32.11
CA ALA A 145 -13.39 -0.95 32.87
C ALA A 145 -13.60 -0.78 34.38
N ALA A 146 -14.14 0.36 34.80
CA ALA A 146 -14.46 0.63 36.20
C ALA A 146 -15.53 -0.35 36.73
N ARG A 147 -16.57 -0.64 35.93
CA ARG A 147 -17.60 -1.63 36.29
C ARG A 147 -16.99 -3.02 36.47
N ILE A 148 -16.20 -3.49 35.51
CA ILE A 148 -15.55 -4.81 35.56
C ILE A 148 -14.64 -4.92 36.79
N MET A 149 -13.86 -3.88 37.10
CA MET A 149 -13.01 -3.88 38.29
C MET A 149 -13.82 -3.93 39.59
N SER A 150 -14.92 -3.18 39.68
CA SER A 150 -15.82 -3.22 40.83
C SER A 150 -16.44 -4.61 41.01
N ASP A 151 -16.97 -5.20 39.93
CA ASP A 151 -17.56 -6.53 39.94
C ASP A 151 -16.53 -7.61 40.30
N HIS A 152 -15.30 -7.48 39.81
CA HIS A 152 -14.20 -8.37 40.18
C HIS A 152 -13.88 -8.30 41.68
N ASN A 153 -13.71 -7.09 42.22
CA ASN A 153 -13.40 -6.90 43.64
C ASN A 153 -14.54 -7.40 44.56
N THR A 154 -15.79 -7.18 44.17
CA THR A 154 -16.94 -7.69 44.93
C THR A 154 -17.02 -9.22 44.89
N ALA A 155 -16.76 -9.84 43.74
CA ALA A 155 -16.68 -11.29 43.63
C ALA A 155 -15.50 -11.88 44.44
N GLU A 156 -14.33 -11.25 44.38
CA GLU A 156 -13.15 -11.68 45.13
C GLU A 156 -13.40 -11.62 46.65
N THR A 157 -13.89 -10.49 47.15
CA THR A 157 -14.22 -10.32 48.58
C THR A 157 -15.28 -11.33 49.04
N HIS A 158 -16.28 -11.62 48.21
CA HIS A 158 -17.28 -12.65 48.51
C HIS A 158 -16.66 -14.06 48.59
N LEU A 159 -15.77 -14.42 47.67
CA LEU A 159 -15.05 -15.69 47.70
C LEU A 159 -14.12 -15.81 48.91
N GLN A 160 -13.43 -14.73 49.27
CA GLN A 160 -12.60 -14.69 50.48
C GLN A 160 -13.44 -14.90 51.74
N LEU A 161 -14.64 -14.30 51.82
CA LEU A 161 -15.56 -14.51 52.93
C LEU A 161 -16.06 -15.96 53.01
N LEU A 162 -16.42 -16.57 51.88
CA LEU A 162 -16.83 -17.98 51.84
C LEU A 162 -15.69 -18.92 52.28
N LEU A 163 -14.46 -18.67 51.83
CA LEU A 163 -13.29 -19.43 52.27
C LEU A 163 -13.05 -19.28 53.76
N TYR A 164 -13.12 -18.06 54.29
CA TYR A 164 -12.99 -17.82 55.73
C TYR A 164 -14.04 -18.60 56.52
N HIS A 165 -15.32 -18.52 56.14
CA HIS A 165 -16.39 -19.29 56.79
C HIS A 165 -16.18 -20.80 56.69
N ALA A 166 -15.76 -21.32 55.53
CA ALA A 166 -15.48 -22.74 55.34
C ALA A 166 -14.34 -23.21 56.26
N HIS A 167 -13.27 -22.41 56.40
CA HIS A 167 -12.17 -22.71 57.32
C HIS A 167 -12.63 -22.69 58.79
N THR A 168 -13.34 -21.63 59.20
CA THR A 168 -13.83 -21.52 60.58
C THR A 168 -14.79 -22.66 60.95
N THR A 169 -15.67 -23.06 60.03
CA THR A 169 -16.59 -24.19 60.26
C THR A 169 -15.86 -25.53 60.36
N ALA A 170 -14.86 -25.76 59.50
CA ALA A 170 -14.04 -26.96 59.56
C ALA A 170 -13.22 -27.05 60.86
N ASP A 171 -12.62 -25.93 61.30
CA ASP A 171 -11.88 -25.86 62.55
C ASP A 171 -12.80 -26.10 63.75
N ASN A 172 -13.97 -25.47 63.79
CA ASN A 172 -14.96 -25.68 64.85
C ASN A 172 -15.41 -27.14 64.93
N LEU A 173 -15.65 -27.79 63.78
CA LEU A 173 -15.99 -29.21 63.72
C LEU A 173 -14.84 -30.08 64.24
N ALA A 174 -13.60 -29.79 63.85
CA ALA A 174 -12.42 -30.51 64.32
C ALA A 174 -12.24 -30.38 65.85
N TRP A 175 -12.45 -29.18 66.39
CA TRP A 175 -12.42 -28.93 67.83
C TRP A 175 -13.54 -29.65 68.57
N SER A 176 -14.78 -29.60 68.06
CA SER A 176 -15.92 -30.31 68.64
C SER A 176 -15.68 -31.83 68.67
N ASN A 177 -15.28 -32.41 67.54
CA ASN A 177 -14.97 -33.84 67.43
C ASN A 177 -13.83 -34.25 68.37
N ARG A 178 -12.80 -33.41 68.51
CA ARG A 178 -11.72 -33.66 69.46
C ARG A 178 -12.21 -33.64 70.91
N GLY A 179 -13.07 -32.68 71.26
CA GLY A 179 -13.70 -32.59 72.57
C GLY A 179 -14.54 -33.83 72.87
N GLU A 180 -15.42 -34.23 71.95
CA GLU A 180 -16.24 -35.45 72.09
C GLU A 180 -15.39 -36.71 72.25
N ASN A 181 -14.31 -36.85 71.47
CA ASN A 181 -13.40 -38.00 71.58
C ASN A 181 -12.67 -38.04 72.93
N LEU A 182 -12.26 -36.88 73.48
CA LEU A 182 -11.65 -36.82 74.80
C LEU A 182 -12.64 -37.22 75.90
N VAL A 183 -13.91 -36.77 75.80
CA VAL A 183 -14.96 -37.19 76.74
C VAL A 183 -15.20 -38.69 76.66
N LYS A 184 -15.33 -39.26 75.45
CA LYS A 184 -15.48 -40.71 75.27
C LYS A 184 -14.29 -41.49 75.83
N GLN A 185 -13.07 -41.00 75.62
CA GLN A 185 -11.88 -41.61 76.18
C GLN A 185 -11.92 -41.60 77.71
N ASP A 186 -12.31 -40.50 78.34
CA ASP A 186 -12.43 -40.40 79.80
C ASP A 186 -13.51 -41.36 80.33
N GLU A 187 -14.70 -41.37 79.71
CA GLU A 187 -15.77 -42.30 80.03
C GLU A 187 -15.30 -43.76 79.98
N ASP A 188 -14.58 -44.15 78.94
CA ASP A 188 -14.06 -45.51 78.79
C ASP A 188 -12.98 -45.81 79.83
N THR A 189 -12.07 -44.87 80.13
CA THR A 189 -11.09 -45.07 81.21
C THR A 189 -11.76 -45.23 82.58
N ASN A 190 -12.84 -44.49 82.84
CA ASN A 190 -13.62 -44.62 84.07
C ASN A 190 -14.35 -45.97 84.13
N LYS A 191 -14.95 -46.43 83.01
CA LYS A 191 -15.53 -47.77 82.90
C LYS A 191 -14.50 -48.87 83.17
N TYR A 192 -13.33 -48.82 82.54
CA TYR A 192 -12.28 -49.81 82.79
C TYR A 192 -11.76 -49.77 84.23
N SER A 193 -11.69 -48.59 84.83
CA SER A 193 -11.31 -48.44 86.24
C SER A 193 -12.33 -49.11 87.17
N SER A 194 -13.64 -48.90 86.93
CA SER A 194 -14.70 -49.52 87.73
C SER A 194 -14.79 -51.03 87.51
N GLU A 195 -14.62 -51.51 86.28
CA GLU A 195 -14.52 -52.95 85.96
C GLU A 195 -13.32 -53.59 86.67
N ARG A 196 -12.16 -52.93 86.66
CA ARG A 196 -10.96 -53.41 87.36
C ARG A 196 -11.20 -53.51 88.86
N GLU A 197 -11.85 -52.51 89.46
CA GLU A 197 -12.15 -52.54 90.90
C GLU A 197 -13.16 -53.64 91.25
N ASN A 198 -14.18 -53.85 90.39
CA ASN A 198 -15.11 -54.95 90.54
C ASN A 198 -14.41 -56.33 90.45
N LEU A 199 -13.54 -56.53 89.44
CA LEU A 199 -12.75 -57.75 89.32
C LEU A 199 -11.82 -57.97 90.51
N ARG A 200 -11.22 -56.89 91.02
CA ARG A 200 -10.38 -56.93 92.22
C ARG A 200 -11.17 -57.41 93.42
N SER A 201 -12.35 -56.84 93.67
CA SER A 201 -13.25 -57.28 94.75
C SER A 201 -13.57 -58.78 94.63
N ILE A 202 -13.95 -59.24 93.44
CA ILE A 202 -14.27 -60.67 93.20
C ILE A 202 -13.06 -61.58 93.49
N LEU A 203 -11.85 -61.14 93.11
CA LEU A 203 -10.63 -61.90 93.36
C LEU A 203 -10.23 -61.89 94.84
N GLU A 204 -10.39 -60.77 95.53
CA GLU A 204 -10.14 -60.66 96.98
C GLU A 204 -11.12 -61.54 97.76
N ASP A 205 -12.40 -61.60 97.37
CA ASP A 205 -13.40 -62.50 97.96
C ASP A 205 -13.03 -63.97 97.75
N LYS A 206 -12.65 -64.36 96.52
CA LYS A 206 -12.17 -65.72 96.23
C LYS A 206 -10.90 -66.06 96.99
N TYR A 207 -9.95 -65.13 97.06
CA TYR A 207 -8.70 -65.30 97.80
C TYR A 207 -8.99 -65.53 99.28
N ASN A 208 -9.88 -64.73 99.88
CA ASN A 208 -10.27 -64.87 101.28
C ASN A 208 -10.95 -66.22 101.54
N SER A 209 -11.83 -66.69 100.63
CA SER A 209 -12.43 -68.02 100.71
C SER A 209 -11.38 -69.13 100.73
N VAL A 210 -10.47 -69.13 99.75
CA VAL A 210 -9.40 -70.12 99.65
C VAL A 210 -8.43 -70.01 100.83
N TRP A 211 -8.20 -68.82 101.36
CA TRP A 211 -7.34 -68.61 102.53
C TRP A 211 -7.94 -69.21 103.80
N GLU A 212 -9.26 -69.09 104.00
CA GLU A 212 -9.95 -69.76 105.12
C GLU A 212 -9.97 -71.29 104.95
N GLU A 213 -10.18 -71.79 103.73
CA GLU A 213 -10.01 -73.22 103.41
C GLU A 213 -8.58 -73.71 103.69
N TYR A 214 -7.57 -72.96 103.24
CA TYR A 214 -6.16 -73.28 103.48
C TYR A 214 -5.82 -73.26 104.96
N LYS A 215 -6.30 -72.28 105.74
CA LYS A 215 -6.13 -72.30 107.21
C LYS A 215 -6.76 -73.53 107.84
N ALA A 216 -7.94 -73.96 107.37
CA ALA A 216 -8.59 -75.17 107.86
C ALA A 216 -7.74 -76.42 107.57
N VAL A 217 -7.22 -76.55 106.34
CA VAL A 217 -6.34 -77.66 105.93
C VAL A 217 -4.98 -77.59 106.63
N LEU A 218 -4.38 -76.41 106.82
CA LEU A 218 -3.10 -76.28 107.52
C LEU A 218 -3.24 -76.64 108.99
N LYS A 219 -4.36 -76.26 109.63
CA LYS A 219 -4.68 -76.72 110.99
C LYS A 219 -4.79 -78.24 111.05
N SER A 220 -5.44 -78.90 110.09
CA SER A 220 -5.50 -80.38 110.05
C SER A 220 -4.13 -81.00 109.78
N TYR A 221 -3.36 -80.45 108.84
CA TYR A 221 -2.04 -80.95 108.46
C TYR A 221 -0.99 -80.79 109.57
N ILE A 222 -0.97 -79.68 110.30
CA ILE A 222 -0.06 -79.48 111.44
C ILE A 222 -0.36 -80.50 112.55
N LEU A 223 -1.65 -80.81 112.79
CA LEU A 223 -2.05 -81.85 113.72
C LEU A 223 -1.59 -83.25 113.24
N GLU A 224 -1.64 -83.53 111.94
CA GLU A 224 -1.29 -84.84 111.37
C GLU A 224 0.21 -85.05 111.11
N THR A 225 1.01 -84.01 110.90
CA THR A 225 2.40 -84.14 110.40
C THR A 225 3.51 -83.74 111.37
N ALA A 226 3.18 -83.46 112.63
CA ALA A 226 4.16 -83.25 113.70
C ALA A 226 5.23 -84.37 113.76
N ASP A 227 4.85 -85.61 113.41
CA ASP A 227 5.74 -86.78 113.42
C ASP A 227 6.60 -86.89 112.13
N ASN A 228 6.09 -86.42 110.99
CA ASN A 228 6.81 -86.41 109.71
C ASN A 228 7.90 -85.33 109.63
N GLN A 229 7.77 -84.22 110.35
CA GLN A 229 8.83 -83.19 110.45
C GLN A 229 10.13 -83.72 111.10
N LYS A 230 10.05 -84.79 111.88
CA LYS A 230 11.19 -85.52 112.45
C LYS A 230 11.95 -86.34 111.39
N GLN A 231 11.25 -86.83 110.37
CA GLN A 231 11.81 -87.62 109.26
C GLN A 231 12.45 -86.74 108.17
N VAL A 232 11.91 -85.54 107.93
CA VAL A 232 12.45 -84.59 106.94
C VAL A 232 13.87 -84.12 107.29
N ARG A 233 14.20 -84.01 108.59
CA ARG A 233 15.58 -83.71 109.03
C ARG A 233 16.59 -84.79 108.65
N LYS A 234 16.15 -86.04 108.42
CA LYS A 234 17.00 -87.14 107.90
C LYS A 234 17.17 -87.07 106.38
N LEU A 235 16.20 -86.53 105.65
CA LEU A 235 16.23 -86.42 104.18
C LEU A 235 17.10 -85.27 103.66
N ARG A 236 17.27 -84.18 104.44
CA ARG A 236 18.17 -83.05 104.09
C ARG A 236 19.64 -83.44 103.88
N ARG A 237 20.10 -84.55 104.50
CA ARG A 237 21.46 -85.07 104.27
C ARG A 237 21.63 -85.75 102.90
N LYS A 238 20.54 -86.23 102.29
CA LYS A 238 20.52 -86.78 100.93
C LYS A 238 20.37 -85.68 99.87
N GLU A 239 19.73 -84.57 100.23
CA GLU A 239 19.51 -83.39 99.37
C GLU A 239 20.82 -82.70 98.97
N ASN A 240 21.78 -82.62 99.91
CA ASN A 240 23.11 -82.06 99.64
C ASN A 240 23.92 -82.85 98.59
N LEU A 241 23.68 -84.15 98.43
CA LEU A 241 24.34 -84.98 97.39
C LEU A 241 23.72 -84.73 96.00
N MET A 242 22.42 -84.42 95.95
CA MET A 242 21.73 -84.11 94.68
C MET A 242 22.02 -82.69 94.18
N ALA A 243 22.36 -81.76 95.08
CA ALA A 243 22.75 -80.40 94.74
C ALA A 243 23.99 -80.33 93.82
N ASP A 244 24.99 -81.20 94.04
CA ASP A 244 26.20 -81.26 93.19
C ASP A 244 25.91 -81.79 91.78
N ILE A 245 24.97 -82.75 91.67
CA ILE A 245 24.51 -83.25 90.37
C ILE A 245 23.73 -82.16 89.63
N ILE A 246 22.88 -81.40 90.33
CA ILE A 246 22.12 -80.25 89.78
C ILE A 246 23.07 -79.16 89.28
N ALA A 247 24.15 -78.86 90.00
CA ALA A 247 25.15 -77.88 89.56
C ALA A 247 25.82 -78.27 88.23
N SER A 248 26.11 -79.56 88.04
CA SER A 248 26.69 -80.08 86.78
C SER A 248 25.71 -80.03 85.60
N GLN A 249 24.41 -80.27 85.85
CA GLN A 249 23.37 -80.18 84.83
C GLN A 249 23.03 -78.73 84.48
N SER A 250 22.99 -77.81 85.44
CA SER A 250 22.77 -76.38 85.21
C SER A 250 23.82 -75.78 84.26
N LYS A 251 25.07 -76.25 84.33
CA LYS A 251 26.13 -75.83 83.39
C LYS A 251 25.88 -76.32 81.96
N LYS A 252 25.32 -77.53 81.78
CA LYS A 252 24.89 -78.03 80.47
C LYS A 252 23.68 -77.26 79.94
N ILE A 253 22.73 -76.92 80.81
CA ILE A 253 21.55 -76.13 80.48
C ILE A 253 21.94 -74.71 80.03
N ALA A 254 22.87 -74.05 80.70
CA ALA A 254 23.37 -72.72 80.32
C ALA A 254 24.02 -72.72 78.92
N ASN A 255 24.77 -73.77 78.58
CA ASN A 255 25.36 -73.93 77.25
C ASN A 255 24.29 -74.14 76.18
N SER A 256 23.27 -74.98 76.45
CA SER A 256 22.14 -75.14 75.53
C SER A 256 21.30 -73.86 75.40
N ASP A 257 21.08 -73.09 76.47
CA ASP A 257 20.36 -71.80 76.46
C ASP A 257 21.11 -70.73 75.65
N GLY A 258 22.45 -70.70 75.74
CA GLY A 258 23.27 -69.83 74.90
C GLY A 258 23.20 -70.17 73.40
N MET A 259 23.01 -71.44 73.05
CA MET A 259 22.74 -71.86 71.67
C MET A 259 21.30 -71.53 71.25
N LEU A 260 20.34 -71.72 72.14
CA LEU A 260 18.92 -71.41 71.93
C LEU A 260 18.69 -69.90 71.72
N LYS A 261 19.39 -69.04 72.47
CA LYS A 261 19.37 -67.59 72.28
C LYS A 261 19.92 -67.16 70.93
N ARG A 262 21.04 -67.75 70.48
CA ARG A 262 21.60 -67.48 69.13
C ARG A 262 20.65 -67.91 68.02
N LEU A 263 20.06 -69.08 68.12
CA LEU A 263 19.08 -69.55 67.14
C LEU A 263 17.80 -68.71 67.17
N ARG A 264 17.37 -68.22 68.35
CA ARG A 264 16.24 -67.28 68.47
C ARG A 264 16.54 -65.90 67.90
N THR A 265 17.74 -65.34 68.07
CA THR A 265 18.10 -64.08 67.40
C THR A 265 18.21 -64.23 65.89
N GLU A 266 18.71 -65.38 65.43
CA GLU A 266 18.74 -65.66 63.99
C GLU A 266 17.32 -65.86 63.43
N LEU A 267 16.45 -66.59 64.12
CA LEU A 267 15.03 -66.74 63.78
C LEU A 267 14.30 -65.38 63.81
N ALA A 268 14.50 -64.56 64.84
CA ALA A 268 13.92 -63.22 64.94
C ALA A 268 14.43 -62.28 63.83
N ALA A 269 15.68 -62.43 63.38
CA ALA A 269 16.19 -61.70 62.21
C ALA A 269 15.52 -62.16 60.90
N TYR A 270 15.15 -63.44 60.79
CA TYR A 270 14.35 -63.96 59.68
C TYR A 270 12.87 -63.53 59.76
N GLU A 271 12.24 -63.60 60.94
CA GLU A 271 10.84 -63.26 61.19
C GLU A 271 10.57 -61.74 61.14
N SER A 272 11.51 -60.91 61.63
CA SER A 272 11.46 -59.44 61.51
C SER A 272 11.56 -58.96 60.06
N GLY A 273 11.85 -59.85 59.11
CA GLY A 273 11.89 -59.54 57.69
C GLY A 273 13.03 -58.59 57.31
N THR A 274 14.01 -58.32 58.18
CA THR A 274 15.14 -57.42 57.90
C THR A 274 15.98 -57.89 56.70
N LYS A 275 16.21 -59.19 56.56
CA LYS A 275 16.83 -59.77 55.35
C LYS A 275 15.95 -59.61 54.11
N GLN A 276 14.62 -59.67 54.24
CA GLN A 276 13.66 -59.48 53.15
C GLN A 276 13.44 -58.00 52.78
N ALA A 277 13.66 -57.07 53.73
CA ALA A 277 13.53 -55.63 53.54
C ALA A 277 14.54 -55.13 52.51
N VAL A 278 15.76 -55.66 52.50
CA VAL A 278 16.80 -55.33 51.50
C VAL A 278 16.34 -55.71 50.07
N PHE A 279 15.70 -56.88 49.90
CA PHE A 279 15.16 -57.28 48.61
C PHE A 279 13.94 -56.43 48.19
N ARG A 280 13.07 -56.06 49.15
CA ARG A 280 11.93 -55.16 48.89
C ARG A 280 12.41 -53.77 48.47
N ASP A 281 13.42 -53.23 49.13
CA ASP A 281 14.00 -51.93 48.82
C ASP A 281 14.70 -51.94 47.44
N ARG A 282 15.51 -52.95 47.14
CA ARG A 282 16.11 -53.12 45.79
C ARG A 282 15.04 -53.20 44.70
N ARG A 283 13.95 -53.95 44.93
CA ARG A 283 12.80 -54.04 44.01
C ARG A 283 12.10 -52.70 43.85
N ASN A 284 11.87 -51.97 44.94
CA ASN A 284 11.21 -50.66 44.91
C ASN A 284 12.06 -49.62 44.17
N ARG A 285 13.38 -49.60 44.39
CA ARG A 285 14.31 -48.75 43.64
C ARG A 285 14.29 -49.06 42.14
N HIS A 286 14.27 -50.35 41.77
CA HIS A 286 14.17 -50.74 40.36
C HIS A 286 12.83 -50.34 39.74
N ARG A 287 11.72 -50.55 40.46
CA ARG A 287 10.37 -50.12 40.02
C ARG A 287 10.28 -48.60 39.87
N ALA A 288 10.85 -47.83 40.80
CA ALA A 288 10.92 -46.38 40.72
C ALA A 288 11.74 -45.90 39.51
N ALA A 289 12.87 -46.55 39.23
CA ALA A 289 13.69 -46.29 38.04
C ALA A 289 12.91 -46.58 36.74
N CYS A 290 12.23 -47.72 36.65
CA CYS A 290 11.37 -48.06 35.51
C CYS A 290 10.23 -47.05 35.33
N HIS A 291 9.55 -46.62 36.40
CA HIS A 291 8.52 -45.59 36.31
C HIS A 291 9.08 -44.23 35.86
N LYS A 292 10.27 -43.86 36.34
CA LYS A 292 10.94 -42.63 35.90
C LYS A 292 11.31 -42.69 34.42
N LEU A 293 11.82 -43.83 33.96
CA LEU A 293 12.13 -44.05 32.54
C LEU A 293 10.86 -44.01 31.68
N LYS A 294 9.79 -44.69 32.09
CA LYS A 294 8.51 -44.69 31.39
C LYS A 294 7.91 -43.29 31.29
N ARG A 295 7.95 -42.49 32.37
CA ARG A 295 7.51 -41.08 32.35
C ARG A 295 8.35 -40.24 31.40
N ARG A 296 9.68 -40.40 31.41
CA ARG A 296 10.56 -39.69 30.47
C ARG A 296 10.26 -40.04 29.03
N LEU A 297 10.01 -41.32 28.72
CA LEU A 297 9.65 -41.74 27.37
C LEU A 297 8.33 -41.13 26.92
N ILE A 298 7.27 -41.23 27.74
CA ILE A 298 5.95 -40.67 27.40
C ILE A 298 6.03 -39.15 27.21
N ASN A 299 6.70 -38.45 28.14
CA ASN A 299 6.85 -36.99 28.05
C ASN A 299 7.74 -36.60 26.86
N GLY A 300 8.78 -37.37 26.56
CA GLY A 300 9.64 -37.18 25.39
C GLY A 300 8.85 -37.32 24.09
N CYS A 301 8.07 -38.40 23.94
CA CYS A 301 7.22 -38.59 22.77
C CYS A 301 6.19 -37.45 22.60
N ALA A 302 5.60 -36.96 23.69
CA ALA A 302 4.66 -35.83 23.65
C ALA A 302 5.37 -34.52 23.23
N LEU A 303 6.59 -34.30 23.72
CA LEU A 303 7.41 -33.15 23.34
C LEU A 303 7.82 -33.22 21.87
N ASP A 304 8.30 -34.37 21.41
CA ASP A 304 8.71 -34.60 20.03
C ASP A 304 7.52 -34.42 19.07
N MET A 305 6.34 -34.91 19.44
CA MET A 305 5.11 -34.69 18.68
C MET A 305 4.76 -33.20 18.59
N HIS A 306 4.85 -32.46 19.70
CA HIS A 306 4.61 -31.01 19.69
C HIS A 306 5.63 -30.27 18.83
N GLN A 307 6.93 -30.61 18.95
CA GLN A 307 7.98 -30.02 18.13
C GLN A 307 7.79 -30.32 16.65
N MET A 308 7.39 -31.54 16.30
CA MET A 308 7.07 -31.92 14.92
C MET A 308 5.88 -31.11 14.38
N ILE A 309 4.80 -30.94 15.15
CA ILE A 309 3.65 -30.12 14.76
C ILE A 309 4.09 -28.67 14.51
N THR A 310 4.91 -28.09 15.40
CA THR A 310 5.42 -26.73 15.21
C THR A 310 6.31 -26.63 13.98
N LEU A 311 7.21 -27.59 13.77
CA LEU A 311 8.09 -27.62 12.60
C LEU A 311 7.28 -27.67 11.30
N VAL A 312 6.30 -28.57 11.21
CA VAL A 312 5.41 -28.70 10.04
C VAL A 312 4.66 -27.40 9.78
N LYS A 313 4.07 -26.78 10.82
CA LYS A 313 3.39 -25.48 10.67
C LYS A 313 4.31 -24.37 10.16
N CYS A 314 5.53 -24.31 10.68
CA CYS A 314 6.52 -23.32 10.23
C CYS A 314 6.99 -23.59 8.80
N THR A 315 7.20 -24.86 8.41
CA THR A 315 7.59 -25.21 7.04
C THR A 315 6.46 -24.95 6.06
N ASP A 316 5.21 -25.27 6.40
CA ASP A 316 4.05 -25.02 5.55
C ASP A 316 3.86 -23.50 5.34
N GLY A 317 3.94 -22.70 6.40
CA GLY A 317 3.89 -21.24 6.28
C GLY A 317 5.04 -20.66 5.44
N ALA A 318 6.24 -21.23 5.54
CA ALA A 318 7.37 -20.83 4.70
C ALA A 318 7.15 -21.21 3.22
N ILE A 319 6.60 -22.39 2.95
CA ILE A 319 6.25 -22.86 1.61
C ILE A 319 5.18 -21.95 1.01
N GLU A 320 4.09 -21.67 1.72
CA GLU A 320 3.02 -20.79 1.26
C GLU A 320 3.53 -19.38 0.91
N TRP A 321 4.43 -18.84 1.74
CA TRP A 321 5.05 -17.55 1.48
C TRP A 321 5.95 -17.59 0.24
N LEU A 322 6.79 -18.62 0.10
CA LEU A 322 7.67 -18.81 -1.05
C LEU A 322 6.88 -19.00 -2.35
N GLU A 323 5.80 -19.79 -2.33
CA GLU A 323 4.90 -19.96 -3.46
C GLU A 323 4.21 -18.65 -3.85
N SER A 324 3.77 -17.87 -2.85
CA SER A 324 3.16 -16.57 -3.09
C SER A 324 4.15 -15.57 -3.69
N ALA A 325 5.41 -15.57 -3.22
CA ALA A 325 6.49 -14.78 -3.78
C ALA A 325 6.83 -15.22 -5.21
N ALA A 326 6.89 -16.53 -5.47
CA ALA A 326 7.10 -17.09 -6.80
C ALA A 326 5.98 -16.68 -7.76
N LYS A 327 4.70 -16.79 -7.37
CA LYS A 327 3.54 -16.32 -8.16
C LYS A 327 3.64 -14.82 -8.49
N LYS A 328 4.07 -13.99 -7.55
CA LYS A 328 4.30 -12.54 -7.79
C LYS A 328 5.45 -12.31 -8.77
N GLY A 329 6.57 -13.02 -8.61
CA GLY A 329 7.70 -12.98 -9.54
C GLY A 329 7.29 -13.39 -10.96
N ASP A 330 6.52 -14.48 -11.09
CA ASP A 330 5.95 -14.97 -12.34
C ASP A 330 5.06 -13.92 -13.01
N LYS A 331 4.21 -13.24 -12.23
CA LYS A 331 3.37 -12.15 -12.75
C LYS A 331 4.21 -10.99 -13.27
N ILE A 332 5.27 -10.60 -12.54
CA ILE A 332 6.20 -9.55 -12.97
C ILE A 332 6.89 -9.96 -14.27
N LEU A 333 7.39 -11.20 -14.38
CA LEU A 333 8.04 -11.71 -15.59
C LEU A 333 7.08 -11.76 -16.79
N ARG A 334 5.84 -12.21 -16.59
CA ARG A 334 4.81 -12.21 -17.65
C ARG A 334 4.48 -10.79 -18.11
N MET A 335 4.30 -9.85 -17.18
CA MET A 335 4.08 -8.44 -17.51
C MET A 335 5.28 -7.84 -18.24
N ALA A 336 6.50 -8.11 -17.78
CA ALA A 336 7.72 -7.66 -18.45
C ALA A 336 7.83 -8.23 -19.87
N ALA A 337 7.47 -9.50 -20.08
CA ALA A 337 7.45 -10.13 -21.41
C ALA A 337 6.38 -9.50 -22.32
N LEU A 338 5.21 -9.15 -21.79
CA LEU A 338 4.16 -8.42 -22.52
C LEU A 338 4.61 -7.00 -22.89
N CYS A 339 5.13 -6.24 -21.93
CA CYS A 339 5.68 -4.90 -22.17
C CYS A 339 6.81 -4.94 -23.21
N ARG A 340 7.67 -5.97 -23.16
CA ARG A 340 8.75 -6.18 -24.13
C ARG A 340 8.26 -6.33 -25.57
N LYS A 341 7.01 -6.76 -25.81
CA LYS A 341 6.46 -6.81 -27.19
C LYS A 341 6.34 -5.43 -27.82
N PHE A 342 6.01 -4.41 -27.04
CA PHE A 342 5.79 -3.03 -27.49
C PHE A 342 7.07 -2.18 -27.54
N GLU A 343 8.19 -2.72 -27.09
CA GLU A 343 9.48 -2.05 -27.16
C GLU A 343 10.06 -2.10 -28.57
N SER A 344 10.70 -1.01 -28.97
CA SER A 344 11.44 -0.94 -30.23
C SER A 344 12.63 -1.89 -30.23
N GLN A 345 13.09 -2.31 -31.43
CA GLN A 345 14.28 -3.16 -31.54
C GLN A 345 15.52 -2.51 -30.89
N ARG A 346 15.62 -1.18 -30.97
CA ARG A 346 16.69 -0.40 -30.33
C ARG A 346 16.67 -0.54 -28.80
N GLU A 347 15.50 -0.52 -28.18
CA GLU A 347 15.32 -0.66 -26.73
C GLU A 347 15.43 -2.10 -26.23
N LYS A 348 15.21 -3.09 -27.10
CA LYS A 348 15.44 -4.51 -26.80
C LYS A 348 16.92 -4.86 -26.76
N VAL A 349 17.72 -4.23 -27.64
CA VAL A 349 19.18 -4.45 -27.75
C VAL A 349 19.95 -3.54 -26.78
N LEU A 350 19.49 -2.30 -26.58
CA LEU A 350 20.09 -1.32 -25.64
C LEU A 350 19.04 -0.78 -24.65
N PRO A 351 18.58 -1.59 -23.67
CA PRO A 351 17.53 -1.20 -22.72
C PRO A 351 17.87 0.02 -21.86
N TYR A 352 19.16 0.27 -21.63
CA TYR A 352 19.65 1.31 -20.72
C TYR A 352 20.41 2.45 -21.43
N GLY A 353 20.38 2.48 -22.76
CA GLY A 353 21.06 3.49 -23.57
C GLY A 353 22.58 3.30 -23.66
N SER A 354 23.15 3.67 -24.80
CA SER A 354 24.60 3.78 -25.01
C SER A 354 24.88 5.17 -25.58
N TYR A 355 24.75 6.20 -24.75
CA TYR A 355 25.24 7.56 -25.04
C TYR A 355 25.60 8.21 -23.71
N GLY A 356 26.85 7.99 -23.29
CA GLY A 356 27.44 8.60 -22.11
C GLY A 356 28.70 7.82 -21.73
N PRO A 357 29.86 8.47 -21.54
CA PRO A 357 31.08 7.78 -21.19
C PRO A 357 30.87 7.05 -19.86
N HIS A 358 31.12 5.75 -19.86
CA HIS A 358 31.32 5.00 -18.65
C HIS A 358 32.56 5.60 -17.97
N SER A 359 32.37 6.53 -17.04
CA SER A 359 33.38 6.78 -16.02
C SER A 359 33.44 5.50 -15.19
N PRO A 360 34.56 4.75 -15.19
CA PRO A 360 34.72 3.59 -14.35
C PRO A 360 35.09 4.06 -12.95
N VAL A 361 34.27 4.95 -12.38
CA VAL A 361 34.28 5.18 -10.94
C VAL A 361 33.01 4.53 -10.45
N GLN A 362 33.12 3.21 -10.23
CA GLN A 362 32.39 2.62 -9.13
C GLN A 362 32.78 3.43 -7.89
N VAL A 363 31.97 4.45 -7.56
CA VAL A 363 31.99 4.98 -6.21
C VAL A 363 31.50 3.81 -5.38
N LYS A 364 32.44 3.04 -4.83
CA LYS A 364 32.19 2.26 -3.63
C LYS A 364 31.74 3.28 -2.60
N THR A 365 30.44 3.53 -2.55
CA THR A 365 29.80 4.14 -1.39
C THR A 365 29.91 3.10 -0.28
N ASN A 366 31.08 3.08 0.34
CA ASN A 366 31.25 2.58 1.70
C ASN A 366 30.42 3.51 2.59
N ILE A 367 29.11 3.28 2.61
CA ILE A 367 28.25 3.77 3.67
C ILE A 367 28.67 2.93 4.88
N LYS A 368 29.66 3.43 5.62
CA LYS A 368 29.79 3.06 7.03
C LYS A 368 28.40 3.30 7.64
N PRO A 369 27.82 2.35 8.38
CA PRO A 369 26.55 2.57 9.05
C PRO A 369 26.80 3.56 10.18
N SER A 370 26.74 4.86 9.84
CA SER A 370 26.53 5.91 10.81
C SER A 370 25.13 5.69 11.36
N LYS A 371 25.07 5.20 12.59
CA LYS A 371 23.85 5.23 13.40
C LYS A 371 23.51 6.70 13.66
N SER A 372 22.79 7.30 12.74
CA SER A 372 22.18 8.62 12.94
C SER A 372 20.86 8.62 12.18
N ASP A 373 19.79 8.67 12.98
CA ASP A 373 18.37 8.80 12.69
C ASP A 373 17.89 8.74 11.24
N GLU A 374 17.01 7.77 11.04
CA GLU A 374 16.30 7.40 9.84
C GLU A 374 15.67 8.60 9.12
N SER A 375 16.38 9.15 8.14
CA SER A 375 15.71 9.88 7.08
C SER A 375 14.94 8.87 6.23
N LEU A 376 13.61 8.99 6.18
CA LEU A 376 12.72 8.27 5.25
C LEU A 376 13.29 8.25 3.81
N VAL A 377 14.03 9.30 3.44
CA VAL A 377 14.70 9.45 2.15
C VAL A 377 15.85 8.45 1.98
N CYS A 378 16.67 8.21 3.00
CA CYS A 378 17.74 7.20 2.94
C CYS A 378 17.17 5.77 2.84
N ASN A 379 16.06 5.48 3.51
CA ASN A 379 15.37 4.19 3.41
C ASN A 379 14.65 4.03 2.06
N ALA A 380 14.06 5.10 1.52
CA ALA A 380 13.45 5.11 0.17
C ALA A 380 14.51 4.97 -0.95
N ILE A 381 15.66 5.63 -0.81
CA ILE A 381 16.76 5.53 -1.78
C ILE A 381 17.38 4.12 -1.71
N SER A 382 17.58 3.56 -0.52
CA SER A 382 18.10 2.20 -0.36
C SER A 382 17.15 1.13 -0.91
N SER A 383 15.84 1.33 -0.82
CA SER A 383 14.82 0.38 -1.33
C SER A 383 14.55 0.52 -2.83
N THR A 384 14.82 1.69 -3.43
CA THR A 384 14.57 1.96 -4.86
C THR A 384 15.83 1.99 -5.73
N CYS A 385 17.03 1.94 -5.14
CA CYS A 385 18.31 2.03 -5.86
C CYS A 385 18.46 0.96 -6.96
N GLY A 386 17.89 -0.24 -6.76
CA GLY A 386 17.87 -1.32 -7.76
C GLY A 386 16.97 -1.06 -8.98
N LEU A 387 16.02 -0.11 -8.87
CA LEU A 387 15.04 0.22 -9.91
C LEU A 387 15.44 1.45 -10.74
N THR A 388 16.54 2.14 -10.41
CA THR A 388 17.00 3.35 -11.13
C THR A 388 17.04 3.17 -12.64
N ARG A 389 17.53 2.01 -13.11
CA ARG A 389 17.61 1.68 -14.54
C ARG A 389 16.25 1.42 -15.18
N LEU A 390 15.28 0.88 -14.42
CA LEU A 390 13.90 0.72 -14.89
C LEU A 390 13.24 2.10 -15.05
N TRP A 391 13.44 3.00 -14.10
CA TRP A 391 12.91 4.36 -14.17
C TRP A 391 13.49 5.18 -15.32
N GLN A 392 14.79 5.05 -15.58
CA GLN A 392 15.42 5.65 -16.78
C GLN A 392 14.82 5.13 -18.08
N ARG A 393 14.47 3.85 -18.12
CA ARG A 393 13.83 3.23 -19.28
C ARG A 393 12.39 3.73 -19.46
N LEU A 394 11.64 3.84 -18.37
CA LEU A 394 10.27 4.36 -18.38
C LEU A 394 10.22 5.83 -18.79
N SER A 395 11.11 6.67 -18.26
CA SER A 395 11.17 8.09 -18.61
C SER A 395 11.51 8.30 -20.08
N LYS A 396 12.38 7.48 -20.66
CA LYS A 396 12.68 7.51 -22.09
C LYS A 396 11.46 7.15 -22.93
N ALA A 397 10.71 6.11 -22.55
CA ALA A 397 9.47 5.74 -23.24
C ALA A 397 8.42 6.86 -23.16
N ASP A 398 8.30 7.52 -22.01
CA ASP A 398 7.37 8.65 -21.83
C ASP A 398 7.75 9.86 -22.68
N LEU A 399 9.06 10.17 -22.81
CA LEU A 399 9.53 11.22 -23.71
C LEU A 399 9.21 10.91 -25.18
N ILE A 400 9.40 9.66 -25.62
CA ILE A 400 9.06 9.23 -26.97
C ILE A 400 7.54 9.35 -27.20
N LYS A 401 6.73 8.91 -26.23
CA LYS A 401 5.27 9.05 -26.28
C LYS A 401 4.84 10.51 -26.47
N ARG A 402 5.36 11.43 -25.64
CA ARG A 402 5.04 12.86 -25.74
C ARG A 402 5.47 13.48 -27.07
N ALA A 403 6.61 13.05 -27.62
CA ALA A 403 7.06 13.49 -28.95
C ALA A 403 6.10 13.02 -30.06
N LEU A 404 5.66 11.76 -30.01
CA LEU A 404 4.69 11.21 -30.95
C LEU A 404 3.31 11.88 -30.84
N GLU A 405 2.85 12.18 -29.62
CA GLU A 405 1.59 12.93 -29.40
C GLU A 405 1.66 14.34 -30.00
N ARG A 406 2.80 15.02 -29.86
CA ARG A 406 3.03 16.32 -30.49
C ARG A 406 3.01 16.23 -32.02
N GLU A 407 3.69 15.26 -32.61
CA GLU A 407 3.67 15.03 -34.07
C GLU A 407 2.28 14.69 -34.57
N LYS A 408 1.55 13.81 -33.87
CA LYS A 408 0.14 13.49 -34.18
C LYS A 408 -0.70 14.76 -34.23
N HIS A 409 -0.58 15.63 -33.23
CA HIS A 409 -1.34 16.87 -33.20
C HIS A 409 -1.01 17.80 -34.38
N LEU A 410 0.26 17.93 -34.76
CA LEU A 410 0.68 18.70 -35.93
C LEU A 410 0.10 18.11 -37.23
N LEU A 411 0.19 16.79 -37.39
CA LEU A 411 -0.37 16.11 -38.57
C LEU A 411 -1.89 16.23 -38.64
N GLU A 412 -2.59 16.22 -37.52
CA GLU A 412 -4.04 16.46 -37.45
C GLU A 412 -4.40 17.88 -37.90
N LEU A 413 -3.62 18.88 -37.48
CA LEU A 413 -3.80 20.28 -37.91
C LEU A 413 -3.52 20.44 -39.41
N GLU A 414 -2.43 19.85 -39.91
CA GLU A 414 -2.09 19.85 -41.34
C GLU A 414 -3.15 19.15 -42.17
N ASN A 415 -3.62 17.98 -41.73
CA ASN A 415 -4.68 17.25 -42.41
C ASN A 415 -6.00 18.04 -42.40
N ALA A 416 -6.36 18.67 -41.28
CA ALA A 416 -7.52 19.56 -41.22
C ALA A 416 -7.39 20.74 -42.18
N TYR A 417 -6.17 21.31 -42.32
CA TYR A 417 -5.88 22.37 -43.28
C TYR A 417 -5.99 21.89 -44.74
N ILE A 418 -5.45 20.71 -45.06
CA ILE A 418 -5.55 20.10 -46.39
C ILE A 418 -7.01 19.81 -46.73
N ILE A 419 -7.79 19.25 -45.80
CA ILE A 419 -9.23 19.00 -45.98
C ILE A 419 -9.97 20.30 -46.28
N LYS A 420 -9.68 21.39 -45.55
CA LYS A 420 -10.25 22.72 -45.83
C LYS A 420 -9.88 23.23 -47.22
N LYS A 421 -8.61 23.08 -47.65
CA LYS A 421 -8.18 23.48 -49.00
C LYS A 421 -8.85 22.66 -50.10
N ILE A 422 -9.02 21.36 -49.91
CA ILE A 422 -9.74 20.49 -50.85
C ILE A 422 -11.21 20.90 -50.95
N GLN A 423 -11.85 21.28 -49.84
CA GLN A 423 -13.22 21.81 -49.84
C GLN A 423 -13.31 23.14 -50.62
N GLN A 424 -12.39 24.07 -50.39
CA GLN A 424 -12.32 25.35 -51.12
C GLN A 424 -12.05 25.16 -52.61
N GLN A 425 -11.21 24.21 -53.01
CA GLN A 425 -10.98 23.88 -54.42
C GLN A 425 -12.23 23.31 -55.09
N LYS A 426 -12.97 22.43 -54.39
CA LYS A 426 -14.27 21.94 -54.90
C LYS A 426 -15.28 23.07 -55.09
N GLU A 427 -15.30 24.06 -54.20
CA GLU A 427 -16.14 25.27 -54.30
C GLU A 427 -15.67 26.27 -55.37
N SER A 428 -14.41 26.25 -55.77
CA SER A 428 -13.88 27.14 -56.84
C SER A 428 -13.90 26.52 -58.23
N THR A 429 -14.07 25.20 -58.36
CA THR A 429 -14.42 24.53 -59.64
C THR A 429 -15.91 24.60 -60.01
N SER A 430 -16.79 25.20 -59.19
CA SER A 430 -18.16 25.49 -59.61
C SER A 430 -18.24 26.82 -60.36
N GLY A 431 -17.86 26.80 -61.64
CA GLY A 431 -18.47 27.64 -62.68
C GLY A 431 -19.76 27.00 -63.22
N PRO A 432 -20.58 27.74 -63.98
CA PRO A 432 -22.00 27.98 -63.74
C PRO A 432 -22.94 26.80 -64.06
N GLU A 433 -24.15 26.91 -63.52
CA GLU A 433 -25.34 26.08 -63.79
C GLU A 433 -25.45 25.61 -65.25
N ILE A 434 -25.06 24.35 -65.51
CA ILE A 434 -25.60 23.62 -66.64
C ILE A 434 -26.92 23.04 -66.19
N LYS A 435 -28.01 23.70 -66.62
CA LYS A 435 -29.35 23.11 -66.65
C LYS A 435 -29.28 21.81 -67.44
N GLN A 436 -29.41 20.66 -66.76
CA GLN A 436 -29.79 19.42 -67.42
C GLN A 436 -30.89 18.71 -66.64
N CYS A 437 -32.06 18.76 -67.29
CA CYS A 437 -33.26 17.94 -67.23
C CYS A 437 -33.46 16.95 -66.06
N ARG A 438 -34.68 17.08 -65.49
CA ARG A 438 -35.45 16.05 -64.79
C ARG A 438 -35.44 14.72 -65.55
N CYS A 439 -35.05 13.65 -64.85
CA CYS A 439 -35.67 12.31 -64.83
C CYS A 439 -35.26 11.63 -63.50
N ASP A 440 -36.19 11.53 -62.56
CA ASP A 440 -36.09 10.75 -61.31
C ASP A 440 -36.41 9.25 -61.60
N PRO A 441 -36.35 8.33 -60.63
CA PRO A 441 -35.43 8.19 -59.49
C PRO A 441 -34.81 6.76 -59.48
N ASP A 442 -33.58 6.58 -58.98
CA ASP A 442 -33.37 5.39 -58.16
C ASP A 442 -32.24 5.48 -57.16
N ARG A 443 -32.58 4.96 -55.99
CA ARG A 443 -31.99 5.25 -54.70
C ARG A 443 -31.02 4.11 -54.37
N LYS A 444 -29.72 4.40 -54.26
CA LYS A 444 -28.80 3.69 -53.35
C LYS A 444 -27.56 4.55 -53.13
N LYS A 445 -27.57 5.26 -52.00
CA LYS A 445 -26.44 5.99 -51.43
C LYS A 445 -25.27 5.02 -51.24
N GLY A 446 -24.17 5.27 -51.94
CA GLY A 446 -22.88 4.68 -51.60
C GLY A 446 -22.38 5.28 -50.29
N THR A 447 -22.22 4.45 -49.27
CA THR A 447 -21.38 4.76 -48.11
C THR A 447 -19.92 4.67 -48.57
N VAL A 448 -19.36 5.81 -48.96
CA VAL A 448 -17.90 5.96 -49.09
C VAL A 448 -17.34 5.90 -47.68
N ASN A 449 -16.88 4.72 -47.27
CA ASN A 449 -16.10 4.54 -46.06
C ASN A 449 -14.85 5.42 -46.14
N ARG A 450 -14.81 6.48 -45.33
CA ARG A 450 -13.57 7.19 -45.02
C ARG A 450 -12.68 6.26 -44.19
N PRO A 451 -11.38 6.12 -44.48
CA PRO A 451 -10.49 5.47 -43.54
C PRO A 451 -10.32 6.39 -42.33
N VAL A 452 -10.91 5.96 -41.20
CA VAL A 452 -10.60 6.48 -39.88
C VAL A 452 -9.39 5.71 -39.38
N ALA A 453 -8.34 6.42 -38.94
CA ALA A 453 -7.27 5.80 -38.19
C ALA A 453 -7.85 5.35 -36.84
N ILE A 454 -8.11 4.05 -36.73
CA ILE A 454 -8.53 3.41 -35.47
C ILE A 454 -7.28 3.23 -34.62
N GLU A 455 -7.35 3.76 -33.40
CA GLU A 455 -6.36 3.56 -32.35
C GLU A 455 -6.04 2.06 -32.19
N GLY A 456 -4.76 1.75 -31.97
CA GLY A 456 -4.27 0.38 -31.89
C GLY A 456 -5.04 -0.49 -30.89
N ILE A 457 -5.86 -1.39 -31.42
CA ILE A 457 -6.28 -2.62 -30.74
C ILE A 457 -6.20 -3.76 -31.76
N PHE A 458 -5.33 -4.74 -31.45
CA PHE A 458 -5.29 -6.04 -32.12
C PHE A 458 -6.50 -6.86 -31.68
N GLU A 459 -7.44 -7.14 -32.58
CA GLU A 459 -8.30 -8.32 -32.45
C GLU A 459 -7.65 -9.52 -33.12
N VAL A 460 -7.29 -10.52 -32.31
CA VAL A 460 -6.84 -11.83 -32.76
C VAL A 460 -8.07 -12.63 -33.19
N ASN A 461 -8.36 -12.65 -34.49
CA ASN A 461 -9.29 -13.63 -35.03
C ASN A 461 -8.65 -15.02 -34.98
N LYS A 462 -9.23 -15.89 -34.14
CA LYS A 462 -8.96 -17.32 -34.10
C LYS A 462 -9.27 -17.92 -35.47
N TYR A 463 -8.29 -18.59 -36.06
CA TYR A 463 -8.48 -19.53 -37.15
C TYR A 463 -9.50 -20.60 -36.74
N LYS A 464 -10.58 -20.73 -37.51
CA LYS A 464 -11.31 -22.00 -37.64
C LYS A 464 -10.58 -22.83 -38.69
N ILE A 465 -10.01 -23.92 -38.22
CA ILE A 465 -9.56 -25.07 -39.01
C ILE A 465 -10.83 -25.75 -39.55
N ILE A 466 -10.81 -26.12 -40.84
CA ILE A 466 -11.67 -27.19 -41.38
C ILE A 466 -11.07 -28.52 -40.94
#